data_AF-A0A837APK6-F1
#
_entry.id   AF-A0A837APK6-F1
#
_cell.length_a   1.000
_cell.length_b   1.000
_cell.length_c   1.000
_cell.angle_alpha   90.00
_cell.angle_beta   90.00
_cell.angle_gamma   90.00
#
_symmetry.space_group_name_H-M   'P 1'
#
loop_
_entity.id
_entity.type
_entity.pdbx_description
1 polymer ?
#
loop_
_entity_poly.entity_id
_entity_poly.type
_entity_poly.pdbx_seq_one_letter_code
_entity_poly.pdbx_strand_id
1 'polypeptide(L)'
;SSLPEGDAAPLAGIGLNDPAGAHQVLADFAQSSGVRALSDSARARLDRVMPALLHAATRASQPDAAVRRMLGLLQATLRRTSYLALLDEQPSALARLVDVLSRSALLAERLAAYPLLLDELLDTRISGPRPDRAALHAACADTLHIEDTEAALRELNERRLALSFRIALATLDGRQQAVESTRQLAWLAEA
;
A
#
# COMPACT_ATOMS: atom_id res chain seq x y z
N SER A 1 -12.20 -12.77 16.12
CA SER A 1 -12.20 -11.65 15.16
C SER A 1 -11.34 -10.53 15.74
N SER A 2 -10.36 -10.03 14.98
CA SER A 2 -9.53 -8.87 15.35
C SER A 2 -10.23 -7.54 15.07
N LEU A 3 -11.32 -7.61 14.29
CA LEU A 3 -12.22 -6.52 14.02
C LEU A 3 -13.24 -6.40 15.15
N PRO A 4 -13.60 -5.17 15.58
CA PRO A 4 -14.50 -4.98 16.70
C PRO A 4 -15.90 -5.53 16.36
N GLU A 5 -16.34 -6.51 17.14
CA GLU A 5 -17.74 -6.98 17.18
C GLU A 5 -18.50 -6.41 18.41
N GLY A 6 -17.91 -5.43 19.12
CA GLY A 6 -18.36 -4.93 20.42
C GLY A 6 -17.94 -3.49 20.70
N ASP A 7 -17.65 -3.15 21.96
CA ASP A 7 -17.40 -1.78 22.46
C ASP A 7 -16.07 -1.15 21.96
N ALA A 8 -15.98 0.19 21.98
CA ALA A 8 -14.81 0.98 21.56
C ALA A 8 -13.66 0.97 22.58
N ALA A 9 -13.88 0.41 23.77
CA ALA A 9 -12.91 0.34 24.87
C ALA A 9 -11.49 -0.15 24.49
N PRO A 10 -11.27 -1.17 23.62
CA PRO A 10 -9.93 -1.59 23.23
C PRO A 10 -9.15 -0.58 22.37
N LEU A 11 -9.80 0.48 21.86
CA LEU A 11 -9.17 1.57 21.09
C LEU A 11 -8.94 2.84 21.94
N ALA A 12 -9.38 2.86 23.20
CA ALA A 12 -9.07 3.95 24.11
C ALA A 12 -7.61 3.87 24.57
N GLY A 13 -6.87 4.97 24.47
CA GLY A 13 -5.49 5.06 24.97
C GLY A 13 -4.38 4.53 24.05
N ILE A 14 -4.70 4.12 22.82
CA ILE A 14 -3.70 3.59 21.85
C ILE A 14 -3.08 4.65 20.93
N GLY A 15 -3.34 5.95 21.18
CA GLY A 15 -2.76 7.07 20.43
C GLY A 15 -3.64 7.63 19.31
N LEU A 16 -4.93 7.28 19.26
CA LEU A 16 -5.92 7.90 18.36
C LEU A 16 -6.45 9.21 18.96
N ASN A 17 -6.71 10.22 18.11
CA ASN A 17 -7.31 11.47 18.59
C ASN A 17 -8.84 11.36 18.70
N ASP A 18 -9.46 10.51 17.87
CA ASP A 18 -10.89 10.21 17.89
C ASP A 18 -11.12 8.68 17.93
N PRO A 19 -10.97 8.05 19.11
CA PRO A 19 -11.20 6.60 19.27
C PRO A 19 -12.61 6.16 18.88
N ALA A 20 -13.63 7.01 19.11
CA ALA A 20 -15.02 6.70 18.79
C ALA A 20 -15.25 6.68 17.28
N GLY A 21 -14.74 7.68 16.55
CA GLY A 21 -14.77 7.70 15.10
C GLY A 21 -13.97 6.55 14.48
N ALA A 22 -12.80 6.24 15.03
CA ALA A 22 -12.00 5.09 14.61
C ALA A 22 -12.73 3.76 14.81
N HIS A 23 -13.42 3.61 15.94
CA HIS A 23 -14.26 2.45 16.21
C HIS A 23 -15.37 2.30 15.17
N GLN A 24 -16.10 3.39 14.88
CA GLN A 24 -17.19 3.37 13.91
C GLN A 24 -16.70 2.94 12.52
N VAL A 25 -15.60 3.52 12.01
CA VAL A 25 -15.09 3.14 10.67
C VAL A 25 -14.57 1.70 10.62
N LEU A 26 -14.07 1.16 11.74
CA LEU A 26 -13.67 -0.25 11.84
C LEU A 26 -14.87 -1.18 11.84
N ALA A 27 -15.94 -0.82 12.56
CA ALA A 27 -17.19 -1.56 12.56
C ALA A 27 -17.84 -1.55 11.16
N ASP A 28 -17.88 -0.39 10.50
CA ASP A 28 -18.38 -0.26 9.13
C ASP A 28 -17.56 -1.11 8.14
N PHE A 29 -16.24 -1.12 8.28
CA PHE A 29 -15.36 -1.98 7.48
C PHE A 29 -15.66 -3.48 7.71
N ALA A 30 -15.82 -3.90 8.97
CA ALA A 30 -16.15 -5.28 9.31
C ALA A 30 -17.50 -5.72 8.70
N GLN A 31 -18.44 -4.78 8.58
CA GLN A 31 -19.74 -4.98 7.94
C GLN A 31 -19.73 -4.73 6.42
N SER A 32 -18.60 -4.39 5.81
CA SER A 32 -18.56 -4.16 4.37
C SER A 32 -18.88 -5.43 3.58
N SER A 33 -19.47 -5.30 2.39
CA SER A 33 -19.75 -6.44 1.51
C SER A 33 -18.49 -7.23 1.16
N GLY A 34 -17.36 -6.53 0.99
CA GLY A 34 -16.05 -7.14 0.76
C GLY A 34 -15.64 -8.06 1.90
N VAL A 35 -15.75 -7.61 3.16
CA VAL A 35 -15.42 -8.44 4.34
C VAL A 35 -16.42 -9.58 4.51
N ARG A 36 -17.72 -9.34 4.33
CA ARG A 36 -18.74 -10.40 4.46
C ARG A 36 -18.62 -11.50 3.40
N ALA A 37 -18.12 -11.17 2.22
CA ALA A 37 -17.91 -12.13 1.13
C ALA A 37 -16.61 -12.96 1.25
N LEU A 38 -15.76 -12.68 2.25
CA LEU A 38 -14.53 -13.45 2.45
C LEU A 38 -14.82 -14.89 2.86
N SER A 39 -14.04 -15.82 2.31
CA SER A 39 -13.94 -17.18 2.85
C SER A 39 -13.38 -17.15 4.28
N ASP A 40 -13.59 -18.21 5.04
CA ASP A 40 -13.03 -18.36 6.39
C ASP A 40 -11.51 -18.21 6.40
N SER A 41 -10.83 -18.76 5.38
CA SER A 41 -9.38 -18.65 5.24
C SER A 41 -8.92 -17.20 5.02
N ALA A 42 -9.62 -16.43 4.18
CA ALA A 42 -9.30 -15.03 3.91
C ALA A 42 -9.65 -14.14 5.12
N ARG A 43 -10.75 -14.43 5.83
CA ARG A 43 -11.09 -13.76 7.10
C ARG A 43 -10.02 -14.00 8.16
N ALA A 44 -9.53 -15.22 8.30
CA ALA A 44 -8.46 -15.54 9.24
C ALA A 44 -7.14 -14.81 8.90
N ARG A 45 -6.82 -14.65 7.61
CA ARG A 45 -5.67 -13.83 7.16
C ARG A 45 -5.85 -12.36 7.52
N LEU A 46 -7.03 -11.79 7.27
CA LEU A 46 -7.38 -10.43 7.66
C LEU A 46 -7.19 -10.24 9.17
N ASP A 47 -7.63 -11.21 9.96
CA ASP A 47 -7.52 -11.18 11.41
C ASP A 47 -6.07 -11.18 11.93
N ARG A 48 -5.15 -11.81 11.18
CA ARG A 48 -3.73 -11.84 11.53
C ARG A 48 -2.99 -10.55 11.18
N VAL A 49 -3.32 -9.92 10.05
CA VAL A 49 -2.62 -8.70 9.60
C VAL A 49 -3.15 -7.41 10.22
N MET A 50 -4.44 -7.37 10.58
CA MET A 50 -5.12 -6.17 11.09
C MET A 50 -4.43 -5.52 12.31
N PRO A 51 -3.99 -6.27 13.34
CA PRO A 51 -3.38 -5.65 14.53
C PRO A 51 -2.10 -4.87 14.20
N ALA A 52 -1.25 -5.42 13.32
CA ALA A 52 -0.01 -4.76 12.92
C ALA A 52 -0.27 -3.47 12.13
N LEU A 53 -1.26 -3.51 11.23
CA LEU A 53 -1.67 -2.35 10.43
C LEU A 53 -2.29 -1.25 11.30
N LEU A 54 -3.17 -1.61 12.24
CA LEU A 54 -3.75 -0.66 13.19
C LEU A 54 -2.69 -0.02 14.07
N HIS A 55 -1.77 -0.81 14.61
CA HIS A 55 -0.66 -0.29 15.40
C HIS A 55 0.22 0.68 14.60
N ALA A 56 0.45 0.41 13.32
CA ALA A 56 1.17 1.33 12.43
C ALA A 56 0.43 2.66 12.25
N ALA A 57 -0.88 2.59 12.04
CA ALA A 57 -1.73 3.76 11.87
C ALA A 57 -1.73 4.65 13.12
N THR A 58 -1.74 4.07 14.33
CA THR A 58 -1.70 4.88 15.56
C THR A 58 -0.38 5.60 15.80
N ARG A 59 0.70 5.18 15.14
CA ARG A 59 2.02 5.82 15.21
C ARG A 59 2.24 6.89 14.13
N ALA A 60 1.32 7.04 13.19
CA ALA A 60 1.42 8.04 12.14
C ALA A 60 1.26 9.47 12.72
N SER A 61 1.72 10.47 11.97
CA SER A 61 1.55 11.89 12.35
C SER A 61 0.08 12.32 12.42
N GLN A 62 -0.81 11.63 11.69
CA GLN A 62 -2.26 11.83 11.71
C GLN A 62 -2.97 10.47 11.89
N PRO A 63 -3.05 9.95 13.13
CA PRO A 63 -3.53 8.60 13.41
C PRO A 63 -4.91 8.26 12.82
N ASP A 64 -5.90 9.12 13.03
CA ASP A 64 -7.28 8.85 12.59
C ASP A 64 -7.40 8.83 11.06
N ALA A 65 -6.64 9.69 10.39
CA ALA A 65 -6.57 9.70 8.93
C ALA A 65 -5.80 8.49 8.38
N ALA A 66 -4.74 8.04 9.09
CA ALA A 66 -4.01 6.83 8.74
C ALA A 66 -4.89 5.58 8.84
N VAL A 67 -5.73 5.46 9.88
CA VAL A 67 -6.70 4.35 9.99
C VAL A 67 -7.63 4.34 8.78
N ARG A 68 -8.20 5.48 8.39
CA ARG A 68 -9.08 5.56 7.20
C ARG A 68 -8.38 5.15 5.91
N ARG A 69 -7.14 5.62 5.68
CA ARG A 69 -6.33 5.25 4.50
C ARG A 69 -6.01 3.75 4.48
N MET A 70 -5.60 3.20 5.62
CA MET A 70 -5.33 1.78 5.81
C MET A 70 -6.57 0.93 5.51
N LEU A 71 -7.76 1.33 6.00
CA LEU A 71 -9.01 0.63 5.69
C LEU A 71 -9.37 0.74 4.21
N GLY A 72 -9.15 1.90 3.58
CA GLY A 72 -9.32 2.06 2.13
C GLY A 72 -8.44 1.10 1.32
N LEU A 73 -7.16 0.99 1.70
CA LEU A 73 -6.24 0.00 1.13
C LEU A 73 -6.77 -1.42 1.31
N LEU A 74 -7.16 -1.80 2.53
CA LEU A 74 -7.69 -3.13 2.79
C LEU A 74 -8.92 -3.41 1.92
N GLN A 75 -9.90 -2.52 1.87
CA GLN A 75 -11.08 -2.67 1.01
C GLN A 75 -10.72 -2.91 -0.46
N ALA A 76 -9.72 -2.20 -0.98
CA ALA A 76 -9.25 -2.37 -2.35
C ALA A 76 -8.53 -3.74 -2.54
N THR A 77 -7.77 -4.20 -1.56
CA THR A 77 -7.10 -5.52 -1.58
C THR A 77 -8.06 -6.69 -1.40
N LEU A 78 -9.18 -6.54 -0.69
CA LEU A 78 -10.14 -7.65 -0.50
C LEU A 78 -10.75 -8.12 -1.82
N ARG A 79 -10.76 -7.27 -2.86
CA ARG A 79 -11.17 -7.65 -4.23
C ARG A 79 -10.15 -8.56 -4.93
N ARG A 80 -8.91 -8.58 -4.46
CA ARG A 80 -7.78 -9.37 -4.96
C ARG A 80 -7.15 -10.10 -3.78
N THR A 81 -7.83 -11.13 -3.30
CA THR A 81 -7.47 -11.87 -2.06
C THR A 81 -6.03 -12.41 -2.05
N SER A 82 -5.38 -12.54 -3.21
CA SER A 82 -3.95 -12.81 -3.34
C SER A 82 -3.07 -11.81 -2.58
N TYR A 83 -3.40 -10.51 -2.57
CA TYR A 83 -2.62 -9.52 -1.83
C TYR A 83 -2.71 -9.72 -0.32
N LEU A 84 -3.91 -10.00 0.20
CA LEU A 84 -4.08 -10.32 1.61
C LEU A 84 -3.32 -11.60 1.99
N ALA A 85 -3.32 -12.58 1.09
CA ALA A 85 -2.56 -13.81 1.28
C ALA A 85 -1.04 -13.55 1.36
N LEU A 86 -0.52 -12.74 0.45
CA LEU A 86 0.90 -12.37 0.41
C LEU A 86 1.33 -11.57 1.64
N LEU A 87 0.50 -10.64 2.12
CA LEU A 87 0.80 -9.88 3.35
C LEU A 87 0.85 -10.77 4.60
N ASP A 88 0.00 -11.79 4.66
CA ASP A 88 -0.01 -12.77 5.74
C ASP A 88 1.18 -13.75 5.66
N GLU A 89 1.53 -14.20 4.46
CA GLU A 89 2.61 -15.18 4.23
C GLU A 89 4.02 -14.55 4.23
N GLN A 90 4.12 -13.24 3.99
CA GLN A 90 5.39 -12.52 3.88
C GLN A 90 5.49 -11.40 4.94
N PRO A 91 5.92 -11.71 6.18
CA PRO A 91 6.05 -10.73 7.25
C PRO A 91 6.92 -9.51 6.91
N SER A 92 7.93 -9.69 6.04
CA SER A 92 8.78 -8.58 5.58
C SER A 92 8.03 -7.57 4.71
N ALA A 93 7.05 -8.02 3.93
CA ALA A 93 6.21 -7.13 3.12
C ALA A 93 5.20 -6.39 3.98
N LEU A 94 4.59 -7.08 4.96
CA LEU A 94 3.73 -6.43 5.95
C LEU A 94 4.51 -5.37 6.75
N ALA A 95 5.76 -5.67 7.16
CA ALA A 95 6.61 -4.70 7.84
C ALA A 95 6.91 -3.47 6.97
N ARG A 96 7.22 -3.65 5.68
CA ARG A 96 7.41 -2.53 4.74
C ARG A 96 6.13 -1.73 4.54
N LEU A 97 4.98 -2.39 4.44
CA LEU A 97 3.69 -1.70 4.34
C LEU A 97 3.42 -0.86 5.61
N VAL A 98 3.61 -1.46 6.80
CA VAL A 98 3.50 -0.76 8.09
C VAL A 98 4.42 0.45 8.16
N ASP A 99 5.67 0.30 7.73
CA ASP A 99 6.65 1.40 7.71
C ASP A 99 6.17 2.55 6.81
N VAL A 100 5.75 2.24 5.58
CA VAL A 100 5.21 3.22 4.63
C VAL A 100 3.98 3.94 5.19
N LEU A 101 3.02 3.19 5.74
CA LEU A 101 1.79 3.74 6.32
C LEU A 101 2.09 4.70 7.48
N SER A 102 3.10 4.41 8.29
CA SER A 102 3.46 5.23 9.45
C SER A 102 4.25 6.50 9.08
N ARG A 103 5.03 6.46 7.99
CA ARG A 103 6.00 7.52 7.64
C ARG A 103 5.55 8.43 6.49
N SER A 104 4.62 8.00 5.62
CA SER A 104 4.23 8.76 4.43
C SER A 104 2.74 8.63 4.10
N ALA A 105 1.97 9.66 4.44
CA ALA A 105 0.56 9.76 4.06
C ALA A 105 0.35 9.71 2.54
N LEU A 106 1.24 10.35 1.75
CA LEU A 106 1.17 10.37 0.30
C LEU A 106 1.29 8.95 -0.30
N LEU A 107 2.25 8.16 0.19
CA LEU A 107 2.44 6.80 -0.31
C LEU A 107 1.35 5.85 0.17
N ALA A 108 0.83 6.05 1.38
CA ALA A 108 -0.33 5.33 1.90
C ALA A 108 -1.58 5.57 1.02
N GLU A 109 -1.86 6.83 0.67
CA GLU A 109 -2.98 7.19 -0.23
C GLU A 109 -2.79 6.57 -1.61
N ARG A 110 -1.56 6.57 -2.12
CA ARG A 110 -1.24 5.97 -3.41
C ARG A 110 -1.44 4.47 -3.43
N LEU A 111 -1.03 3.75 -2.38
CA LEU A 111 -1.29 2.32 -2.22
C LEU A 111 -2.78 2.02 -2.18
N ALA A 112 -3.56 2.82 -1.46
CA ALA A 112 -5.01 2.65 -1.38
C ALA A 112 -5.70 2.87 -2.74
N ALA A 113 -5.24 3.85 -3.51
CA ALA A 113 -5.74 4.12 -4.87
C ALA A 113 -5.31 3.04 -5.88
N TYR A 114 -4.13 2.44 -5.71
CA TYR A 114 -3.55 1.48 -6.64
C TYR A 114 -2.94 0.27 -5.90
N PRO A 115 -3.75 -0.75 -5.56
CA PRO A 115 -3.28 -1.92 -4.82
C PRO A 115 -2.17 -2.72 -5.52
N LEU A 116 -2.00 -2.58 -6.85
CA LEU A 116 -0.89 -3.18 -7.58
C LEU A 116 0.48 -2.75 -7.06
N LEU A 117 0.57 -1.57 -6.43
CA LEU A 117 1.82 -1.09 -5.84
C LEU A 117 2.28 -1.92 -4.64
N LEU A 118 1.43 -2.80 -4.11
CA LEU A 118 1.86 -3.80 -3.13
C LEU A 118 2.91 -4.75 -3.70
N ASP A 119 2.91 -4.99 -5.01
CA ASP A 119 3.93 -5.82 -5.68
C ASP A 119 5.34 -5.23 -5.47
N GLU A 120 5.46 -3.91 -5.42
CA GLU A 120 6.74 -3.23 -5.13
C GLU A 120 7.19 -3.42 -3.67
N LEU A 121 6.25 -3.55 -2.74
CA LEU A 121 6.56 -3.88 -1.35
C LEU A 121 6.87 -5.36 -1.16
N LEU A 122 6.42 -6.22 -2.06
CA LEU A 122 6.70 -7.65 -2.05
C LEU A 122 8.05 -7.97 -2.69
N ASP A 123 8.49 -7.15 -3.65
CA ASP A 123 9.74 -7.34 -4.39
C ASP A 123 10.98 -7.27 -3.47
N THR A 124 11.75 -8.36 -3.44
CA THR A 124 13.01 -8.45 -2.70
C THR A 124 14.09 -7.52 -3.26
N ARG A 125 13.93 -7.07 -4.52
CA ARG A 125 14.81 -6.11 -5.21
C ARG A 125 14.51 -4.66 -4.87
N ILE A 126 13.59 -4.38 -3.95
CA ILE A 126 13.29 -3.00 -3.52
C ILE A 126 14.53 -2.24 -3.04
N SER A 127 15.50 -2.97 -2.47
CA SER A 127 16.81 -2.47 -2.02
C SER A 127 17.91 -2.52 -3.10
N GLY A 128 17.59 -3.02 -4.30
CA GLY A 128 18.53 -3.15 -5.41
C GLY A 128 18.95 -1.82 -6.04
N PRO A 129 19.87 -1.86 -7.04
CA PRO A 129 20.32 -0.66 -7.73
C PRO A 129 19.15 0.05 -8.40
N ARG A 130 19.19 1.38 -8.35
CA ARG A 130 18.14 2.22 -8.93
C ARG A 130 18.30 2.29 -10.45
N PRO A 131 17.20 2.29 -11.22
CA PRO A 131 17.27 2.39 -12.67
C PRO A 131 17.85 3.75 -13.06
N ASP A 132 18.84 3.75 -13.96
CA ASP A 132 19.28 4.97 -14.61
C ASP A 132 18.28 5.42 -15.68
N ARG A 133 18.59 6.51 -16.38
CA ARG A 133 17.73 7.03 -17.44
C ARG A 133 17.47 5.98 -18.53
N ALA A 134 18.49 5.25 -18.97
CA ALA A 134 18.36 4.28 -20.04
C ALA A 134 17.45 3.11 -19.62
N ALA A 135 17.60 2.62 -18.40
CA ALA A 135 16.76 1.58 -17.83
C ALA A 135 15.29 2.02 -17.68
N LEU A 136 15.04 3.28 -17.27
CA LEU A 136 13.68 3.83 -17.19
C LEU A 136 13.03 3.90 -18.58
N HIS A 137 13.75 4.42 -19.58
CA HIS A 137 13.26 4.48 -20.96
C HIS A 137 12.98 3.08 -21.53
N ALA A 138 13.92 2.14 -21.35
CA ALA A 138 13.74 0.76 -21.81
C ALA A 138 12.49 0.11 -21.18
N ALA A 139 12.32 0.26 -19.86
CA ALA A 139 11.16 -0.28 -19.17
C ALA A 139 9.82 0.30 -19.68
N CYS A 140 9.78 1.53 -20.18
CA CYS A 140 8.59 2.09 -20.82
C CYS A 140 8.46 1.66 -22.28
N ALA A 141 9.56 1.63 -23.04
CA ALA A 141 9.55 1.22 -24.44
C ALA A 141 9.12 -0.25 -24.63
N ASP A 142 9.41 -1.12 -23.66
CA ASP A 142 8.99 -2.52 -23.69
C ASP A 142 7.48 -2.68 -23.86
N THR A 143 6.67 -1.74 -23.36
CA THR A 143 5.21 -1.82 -23.45
C THR A 143 4.69 -1.55 -24.86
N LEU A 144 5.50 -0.97 -25.74
CA LEU A 144 5.15 -0.71 -27.15
C LEU A 144 5.11 -1.99 -27.99
N HIS A 145 5.64 -3.10 -27.48
CA HIS A 145 5.56 -4.41 -28.13
C HIS A 145 4.19 -5.08 -27.96
N ILE A 146 3.31 -4.51 -27.14
CA ILE A 146 1.93 -4.99 -26.99
C ILE A 146 1.12 -4.51 -28.20
N GLU A 147 0.58 -5.45 -28.98
CA GLU A 147 -0.16 -5.16 -30.20
C GLU A 147 -1.43 -4.33 -29.96
N ASP A 148 -2.16 -4.64 -28.87
CA ASP A 148 -3.35 -3.89 -28.49
C ASP A 148 -2.99 -2.55 -27.83
N THR A 149 -3.45 -1.45 -28.43
CA THR A 149 -3.10 -0.10 -27.98
C THR A 149 -3.64 0.20 -26.58
N GLU A 150 -4.85 -0.27 -26.25
CA GLU A 150 -5.43 0.00 -24.93
C GLU A 150 -4.67 -0.76 -23.82
N ALA A 151 -4.34 -2.02 -24.06
CA ALA A 151 -3.49 -2.81 -23.19
C ALA A 151 -2.09 -2.22 -23.05
N ALA A 152 -1.48 -1.74 -24.14
CA ALA A 152 -0.18 -1.09 -24.13
C ALA A 152 -0.18 0.18 -23.24
N LEU A 153 -1.22 1.02 -23.37
CA LEU A 153 -1.38 2.22 -22.54
C LEU A 153 -1.62 1.89 -21.07
N ARG A 154 -2.40 0.85 -20.79
CA ARG A 154 -2.67 0.38 -19.42
C ARG A 154 -1.37 -0.11 -18.77
N GLU A 155 -0.63 -0.98 -19.44
CA GLU A 155 0.66 -1.49 -18.97
C GLU A 155 1.67 -0.37 -18.77
N LEU A 156 1.77 0.59 -19.71
CA LEU A 156 2.65 1.75 -19.56
C LEU A 156 2.32 2.57 -18.32
N ASN A 157 1.04 2.79 -18.06
CA ASN A 157 0.60 3.53 -16.88
C ASN A 157 0.94 2.78 -15.58
N GLU A 158 0.66 1.48 -15.53
CA GLU A 158 1.03 0.63 -14.38
C GLU A 158 2.55 0.62 -14.15
N ARG A 159 3.35 0.50 -15.21
CA ARG A 159 4.81 0.55 -15.16
C ARG A 159 5.33 1.88 -14.61
N ARG A 160 4.81 3.01 -15.11
CA ARG A 160 5.18 4.35 -14.63
C ARG A 160 4.77 4.55 -13.18
N LEU A 161 3.61 4.03 -12.79
CA LEU A 161 3.13 4.05 -11.42
C LEU A 161 4.08 3.30 -10.49
N ALA A 162 4.46 2.07 -10.86
CA ALA A 162 5.41 1.23 -10.12
C ALA A 162 6.79 1.89 -9.99
N LEU A 163 7.37 2.36 -11.11
CA LEU A 163 8.69 2.99 -11.12
C LEU A 163 8.75 4.25 -10.25
N SER A 164 7.76 5.14 -10.38
CA SER A 164 7.69 6.34 -9.55
C SER A 164 7.43 6.03 -8.07
N PHE A 165 6.71 4.95 -7.75
CA PHE A 165 6.53 4.49 -6.39
C PHE A 165 7.85 3.97 -5.80
N ARG A 166 8.62 3.18 -6.54
CA ARG A 166 9.97 2.72 -6.13
C ARG A 166 10.92 3.88 -5.86
N ILE A 167 10.92 4.91 -6.72
CA ILE A 167 11.73 6.13 -6.53
C ILE A 167 11.32 6.84 -5.23
N ALA A 168 10.02 6.98 -4.98
CA ALA A 168 9.52 7.61 -3.76
C ALA A 168 9.87 6.80 -2.51
N LEU A 169 9.79 5.46 -2.56
CA LEU A 169 10.22 4.59 -1.46
C LEU A 169 11.72 4.71 -1.19
N ALA A 170 12.57 4.74 -2.22
CA ALA A 170 14.01 4.91 -2.04
C ALA A 170 14.35 6.25 -1.34
N THR A 171 13.57 7.29 -1.64
CA THR A 171 13.67 8.59 -0.95
C THR A 171 13.22 8.49 0.49
N LEU A 172 12.06 7.85 0.74
CA LEU A 172 11.52 7.65 2.08
C LEU A 172 12.51 6.87 2.95
N ASP A 173 13.12 5.81 2.42
CA ASP A 173 14.10 4.97 3.12
C ASP A 173 15.45 5.68 3.35
N GLY A 174 15.65 6.89 2.83
CA GLY A 174 16.93 7.59 2.90
C GLY A 174 18.02 6.95 2.02
N ARG A 175 17.66 6.02 1.14
CA ARG A 175 18.58 5.37 0.19
C ARG A 175 18.96 6.28 -0.97
N GLN A 176 18.20 7.34 -1.19
CA GLN A 176 18.37 8.30 -2.26
C GLN A 176 18.05 9.71 -1.80
N GLN A 177 18.83 10.70 -2.27
CA GLN A 177 18.54 12.10 -2.02
C GLN A 177 17.34 12.58 -2.85
N ALA A 178 16.53 13.48 -2.29
CA ALA A 178 15.34 14.00 -2.96
C ALA A 178 15.65 14.59 -4.35
N VAL A 179 16.79 15.27 -4.52
CA VAL A 179 17.20 15.86 -5.81
C VAL A 179 17.43 14.79 -6.88
N GLU A 180 18.03 13.67 -6.53
CA GLU A 180 18.23 12.55 -7.46
C GLU A 180 16.87 11.94 -7.84
N SER A 181 15.96 11.82 -6.88
CA SER A 181 14.62 11.29 -7.10
C SER A 181 13.81 12.18 -8.03
N THR A 182 13.88 13.50 -7.84
CA THR A 182 13.27 14.47 -8.75
C THR A 182 13.81 14.32 -10.17
N ARG A 183 15.12 14.11 -10.33
CA ARG A 183 15.73 13.88 -11.64
C ARG A 183 15.23 12.59 -12.29
N GLN A 184 15.14 11.49 -11.54
CA GLN A 184 14.60 10.24 -12.08
C GLN A 184 13.12 10.33 -12.44
N LEU A 185 12.32 11.07 -11.66
CA LEU A 185 10.92 11.33 -12.00
C LEU A 185 10.79 12.15 -13.28
N ALA A 186 11.71 13.10 -13.52
CA ALA A 186 11.76 13.83 -14.80
C ALA A 186 12.11 12.91 -15.97
N TRP A 187 13.12 12.04 -15.81
CA TRP A 187 13.45 11.05 -16.84
C TRP A 187 12.30 10.07 -17.12
N LEU A 188 11.59 9.62 -16.08
CA LEU A 188 10.40 8.79 -16.25
C LEU A 188 9.25 9.54 -16.94
N ALA A 189 9.19 10.87 -16.77
CA ALA A 189 8.20 11.70 -17.46
C ALA A 189 8.50 11.80 -18.97
N GLU A 190 9.78 11.87 -19.33
CA GLU A 190 10.31 11.94 -20.71
C GLU A 190 10.34 10.58 -21.43
N ALA A 191 10.29 9.48 -20.68
CA ALA A 191 10.20 8.12 -21.20
C ALA A 191 8.80 7.79 -21.75
#